data_AF-A0AAW3A0Y2-F1
#
_entry.id   AF-A0AAW3A0Y2-F1
#
_cell.length_a   1.000
_cell.length_b   1.000
_cell.length_c   1.000
_cell.angle_alpha   90.00
_cell.angle_beta   90.00
_cell.angle_gamma   90.00
#
_symmetry.space_group_name_H-M   'P 1'
#
loop_
_entity.id
_entity.type
_entity.pdbx_description
1 polymer ?
#
loop_
_entity_poly.entity_id
_entity_poly.type
_entity_poly.pdbx_seq_one_letter_code
_entity_poly.pdbx_strand_id
1 'polypeptide(L)'
;MTGLPVDSKSGASSNGGQKSVAENRQPPSNSSNPPSEEGAESLPRHPPELSEAPVTAAADNNSQIVIDPTKDLWQNITRNVKDAAVEQTEINLVVVGAPGSGKTTLLHRIYTSFQSSASGSCSKRVKATTALDYSFARRSERNVAPVAHFWEIAQGMQFSQLLDVVVTPENVHAIVAAVVVDASEEGLPVAWEAATYWMRRIDQRVSDISQRMKAKGSTTPEKLLTRAQKAVGLEHPDLKRMRLSGVPTVLVVNKIDAFRGDMQQLKLLCRSMRYLAHLYGAHVVFTSEQESVRWRALMNFTLFQAPFDPKHLQTDPERGAVLLTADRDSFLDIGDPNMSRLGGGGSSASTGDAELDRWKVPFDDAFPPKKLNEEDKVMDDPFIRRLYDTSEGGFGEPMIDTLRKQKDEELEQYRKNSSNAANASKVK
;
A
#
# COMPACT_ATOMS: atom_id res chain seq x y z
N MET A 1 -28.03 20.02 55.51
CA MET A 1 -27.55 21.39 55.79
C MET A 1 -26.27 21.27 56.59
N THR A 2 -25.16 21.81 56.06
CA THR A 2 -23.96 22.36 56.76
C THR A 2 -23.33 21.51 57.88
N GLY A 3 -22.06 21.14 57.91
CA GLY A 3 -20.85 21.50 57.17
C GLY A 3 -19.65 20.87 57.91
N LEU A 4 -18.58 20.54 57.18
CA LEU A 4 -17.24 20.21 57.67
C LEU A 4 -16.61 21.46 58.36
N PRO A 5 -15.54 21.40 59.20
CA PRO A 5 -14.22 20.87 58.78
C PRO A 5 -13.16 20.39 59.82
N VAL A 6 -12.19 19.63 59.26
CA VAL A 6 -10.72 19.65 59.44
C VAL A 6 -10.09 19.28 60.80
N ASP A 7 -9.28 18.22 60.75
CA ASP A 7 -8.07 18.03 61.59
C ASP A 7 -6.91 17.55 60.71
N SER A 8 -5.81 18.31 60.67
CA SER A 8 -4.51 17.82 60.24
C SER A 8 -3.39 18.74 60.74
N LYS A 9 -2.60 18.24 61.70
CA LYS A 9 -1.32 18.83 62.10
C LYS A 9 -0.28 17.75 62.41
N SER A 10 0.88 17.92 61.76
CA SER A 10 2.25 17.79 62.27
C SER A 10 2.79 16.44 62.76
N GLY A 11 3.96 16.06 62.20
CA GLY A 11 4.90 15.14 62.83
C GLY A 11 6.09 14.80 61.94
N ALA A 12 7.08 15.69 61.88
CA ALA A 12 8.39 15.48 61.24
C ALA A 12 9.45 15.15 62.30
N SER A 13 10.42 14.29 61.94
CA SER A 13 11.83 14.21 62.40
C SER A 13 12.32 12.75 62.31
N SER A 14 13.59 12.42 62.07
CA SER A 14 14.80 13.07 61.59
C SER A 14 15.89 11.98 61.68
N ASN A 15 16.86 11.96 60.75
CA ASN A 15 18.29 11.86 61.10
C ASN A 15 19.17 11.95 59.84
N GLY A 16 20.05 12.95 59.83
CA GLY A 16 21.28 12.98 59.02
C GLY A 16 22.33 12.02 59.60
N GLY A 17 23.52 11.82 59.04
CA GLY A 17 24.30 12.58 58.07
C GLY A 17 25.75 12.66 58.59
N GLN A 18 26.75 12.45 57.73
CA GLN A 18 28.18 12.86 57.83
C GLN A 18 28.90 12.26 56.59
N LYS A 19 29.50 12.93 55.59
CA LYS A 19 30.46 14.06 55.40
C LYS A 19 31.94 13.78 55.75
N SER A 20 32.80 13.76 54.73
CA SER A 20 34.06 14.55 54.53
C SER A 20 34.82 14.00 53.28
N VAL A 21 35.18 14.76 52.21
CA VAL A 21 36.22 15.82 52.00
C VAL A 21 37.63 15.19 51.94
N ALA A 22 38.58 15.39 51.00
CA ALA A 22 39.09 16.51 50.16
C ALA A 22 39.79 15.91 48.89
N GLU A 23 39.90 16.50 47.68
CA GLU A 23 40.49 17.76 47.14
C GLU A 23 41.93 17.62 46.54
N ASN A 24 42.05 18.00 45.25
CA ASN A 24 43.11 18.81 44.59
C ASN A 24 44.46 18.24 44.08
N ARG A 25 44.73 18.36 42.76
CA ARG A 25 45.73 19.26 42.10
C ARG A 25 46.31 18.77 40.74
N GLN A 26 45.97 19.51 39.69
CA GLN A 26 46.74 20.15 38.58
C GLN A 26 47.97 19.53 37.82
N PRO A 27 48.22 19.99 36.55
CA PRO A 27 49.17 19.44 35.55
C PRO A 27 50.56 20.14 35.56
N PRO A 28 51.53 19.74 34.69
CA PRO A 28 51.95 20.62 33.57
C PRO A 28 52.59 19.94 32.32
N SER A 29 53.04 20.81 31.39
CA SER A 29 53.59 20.70 30.01
C SER A 29 55.09 20.38 29.84
N ASN A 30 55.51 19.97 28.62
CA ASN A 30 56.72 20.37 27.84
C ASN A 30 56.89 19.44 26.60
N SER A 31 56.91 19.89 25.33
CA SER A 31 57.91 20.61 24.51
C SER A 31 59.16 19.78 24.09
N SER A 32 59.34 19.54 22.77
CA SER A 32 60.63 19.50 22.03
C SER A 32 60.47 19.07 20.54
N ASN A 33 60.65 20.03 19.62
CA ASN A 33 61.44 19.90 18.36
C ASN A 33 62.90 20.34 18.71
N PRO A 34 63.99 20.21 17.90
CA PRO A 34 64.12 20.39 16.42
C PRO A 34 65.35 19.61 15.79
N PRO A 35 66.15 20.07 14.77
CA PRO A 35 65.96 20.79 13.48
C PRO A 35 66.69 20.17 12.22
N SER A 36 66.58 20.88 11.08
CA SER A 36 67.58 21.16 9.99
C SER A 36 67.91 20.03 8.98
N GLU A 37 68.13 20.24 7.68
CA GLU A 37 68.58 21.41 6.90
C GLU A 37 68.38 21.18 5.38
N GLU A 38 68.26 22.28 4.61
CA GLU A 38 68.74 22.55 3.22
C GLU A 38 68.55 21.52 2.08
N GLY A 39 68.27 21.85 0.82
CA GLY A 39 68.37 23.07 0.03
C GLY A 39 68.48 22.69 -1.47
N ALA A 40 68.16 23.64 -2.34
CA ALA A 40 68.56 23.78 -3.76
C ALA A 40 67.98 22.86 -4.86
N GLU A 41 67.17 23.52 -5.72
CA GLU A 41 67.21 23.53 -7.20
C GLU A 41 68.09 22.51 -7.94
N SER A 42 67.51 21.77 -8.90
CA SER A 42 67.66 22.00 -10.36
C SER A 42 67.25 20.79 -11.22
N LEU A 43 66.45 21.07 -12.26
CA LEU A 43 66.21 20.25 -13.46
C LEU A 43 67.49 20.14 -14.33
N PRO A 44 67.55 19.44 -15.48
CA PRO A 44 66.65 18.43 -16.11
C PRO A 44 67.39 17.20 -16.71
N ARG A 45 66.64 16.17 -17.17
CA ARG A 45 66.72 15.54 -18.53
C ARG A 45 66.27 14.06 -18.52
N HIS A 46 65.30 13.76 -19.39
CA HIS A 46 64.98 12.45 -19.98
C HIS A 46 66.13 11.93 -20.88
N PRO A 47 66.12 10.71 -21.48
CA PRO A 47 65.20 9.52 -21.43
C PRO A 47 66.03 8.19 -21.23
N PRO A 48 65.66 6.92 -21.60
CA PRO A 48 64.47 6.35 -22.26
C PRO A 48 63.92 4.97 -21.70
N GLU A 49 62.74 4.61 -22.20
CA GLU A 49 62.23 3.28 -22.63
C GLU A 49 62.26 1.97 -21.78
N LEU A 50 61.05 1.35 -21.77
CA LEU A 50 60.67 -0.07 -21.97
C LEU A 50 60.42 -1.04 -20.80
N SER A 51 59.18 -1.57 -20.82
CA SER A 51 58.69 -2.91 -20.39
C SER A 51 58.53 -3.17 -18.88
N GLU A 52 57.51 -3.87 -18.36
CA GLU A 52 56.27 -4.48 -18.86
C GLU A 52 55.40 -4.90 -17.64
N ALA A 53 54.12 -5.22 -17.91
CA ALA A 53 53.19 -6.05 -17.11
C ALA A 53 52.34 -5.36 -16.01
N PRO A 54 51.14 -5.90 -15.71
CA PRO A 54 49.96 -5.76 -16.54
C PRO A 54 48.76 -5.19 -15.76
N VAL A 55 47.93 -4.39 -16.44
CA VAL A 55 46.66 -3.89 -15.90
C VAL A 55 45.58 -4.93 -16.13
N THR A 56 45.08 -5.53 -15.06
CA THR A 56 43.93 -6.45 -15.11
C THR A 56 42.65 -5.69 -15.49
N ALA A 57 42.22 -5.94 -16.73
CA ALA A 57 40.87 -5.95 -17.28
C ALA A 57 39.75 -5.32 -16.44
N ALA A 58 39.32 -4.14 -16.84
CA ALA A 58 37.91 -3.76 -16.76
C ALA A 58 37.13 -4.65 -17.74
N ALA A 59 36.08 -5.32 -17.27
CA ALA A 59 35.20 -6.09 -18.13
C ALA A 59 34.34 -5.14 -18.98
N ASP A 60 34.66 -5.06 -20.26
CA ASP A 60 33.82 -4.44 -21.29
C ASP A 60 32.50 -5.21 -21.42
N ASN A 61 31.39 -4.56 -21.08
CA ASN A 61 30.05 -5.01 -21.47
C ASN A 61 29.86 -4.75 -22.97
N ASN A 62 30.45 -5.61 -23.80
CA ASN A 62 30.25 -5.56 -25.25
C ASN A 62 29.02 -6.41 -25.58
N SER A 63 27.87 -5.76 -25.79
CA SER A 63 26.70 -6.41 -26.40
C SER A 63 27.08 -6.84 -27.82
N GLN A 64 27.33 -8.13 -28.00
CA GLN A 64 27.84 -8.69 -29.23
C GLN A 64 26.77 -8.54 -30.34
N ILE A 65 26.93 -7.54 -31.20
CA ILE A 65 26.00 -7.23 -32.29
C ILE A 65 25.95 -8.43 -33.23
N VAL A 66 24.80 -9.11 -33.30
CA VAL A 66 24.59 -10.26 -34.17
C VAL A 66 24.10 -9.76 -35.53
N ILE A 67 24.94 -9.88 -36.55
CA ILE A 67 24.61 -9.50 -37.93
C ILE A 67 24.26 -10.77 -38.71
N ASP A 68 23.02 -10.88 -39.15
CA ASP A 68 22.58 -11.94 -40.06
C ASP A 68 22.74 -11.43 -41.51
N PRO A 69 23.67 -11.96 -42.31
CA PRO A 69 23.94 -11.47 -43.67
C PRO A 69 22.78 -11.74 -44.64
N THR A 70 21.78 -12.53 -44.25
CA THR A 70 20.59 -12.83 -45.07
C THR A 70 19.45 -11.83 -44.87
N LYS A 71 19.60 -10.90 -43.91
CA LYS A 71 18.57 -9.94 -43.52
C LYS A 71 18.97 -8.52 -43.84
N ASP A 72 17.97 -7.68 -44.13
CA ASP A 72 18.19 -6.26 -44.36
C ASP A 72 18.75 -5.57 -43.10
N LEU A 73 19.51 -4.50 -43.30
CA LEU A 73 20.15 -3.71 -42.26
C LEU A 73 19.15 -3.30 -41.18
N TRP A 74 17.94 -2.90 -41.57
CA TRP A 74 16.87 -2.54 -40.62
C TRP A 74 16.38 -3.70 -39.77
N GLN A 75 16.35 -4.91 -40.31
CA GLN A 75 15.96 -6.10 -39.56
C GLN A 75 17.04 -6.50 -38.56
N ASN A 76 18.31 -6.38 -38.94
CA ASN A 76 19.45 -6.58 -38.04
C ASN A 76 19.50 -5.51 -36.94
N ILE A 77 19.21 -4.24 -37.25
CA ILE A 77 19.10 -3.17 -36.25
C ILE A 77 17.93 -3.45 -35.30
N THR A 78 16.74 -3.78 -35.82
CA THR A 78 15.57 -4.06 -34.98
C THR A 78 15.79 -5.26 -34.05
N ARG A 79 16.49 -6.29 -34.53
CA ARG A 79 16.86 -7.47 -33.73
C ARG A 79 17.85 -7.09 -32.62
N ASN A 80 18.94 -6.42 -32.97
CA ASN A 80 19.96 -6.02 -32.00
C ASN A 80 19.43 -4.99 -30.99
N VAL A 81 18.50 -4.11 -31.37
CA VAL A 81 17.83 -3.19 -30.44
C VAL A 81 16.91 -3.94 -29.48
N LYS A 82 16.19 -4.96 -29.94
CA LYS A 82 15.39 -5.83 -29.06
C LYS A 82 16.25 -6.64 -28.10
N ASP A 83 17.38 -7.14 -28.58
CA ASP A 83 18.30 -7.96 -27.77
C ASP A 83 19.17 -7.10 -26.83
N ALA A 84 19.46 -5.85 -27.20
CA ALA A 84 20.22 -4.89 -26.38
C ALA A 84 19.34 -4.03 -25.46
N ALA A 85 18.01 -4.01 -25.66
CA ALA A 85 17.09 -3.38 -24.72
C ALA A 85 17.10 -4.19 -23.43
N VAL A 86 17.91 -3.73 -22.48
CA VAL A 86 17.88 -4.23 -21.12
C VAL A 86 16.49 -3.93 -20.56
N GLU A 87 15.61 -4.93 -20.53
CA GLU A 87 14.23 -4.76 -20.06
C GLU A 87 14.24 -4.31 -18.60
N GLN A 88 13.91 -3.03 -18.40
CA GLN A 88 13.67 -2.50 -17.07
C GLN A 88 12.37 -3.13 -16.57
N THR A 89 12.47 -3.91 -15.49
CA THR A 89 11.28 -4.54 -14.89
C THR A 89 10.48 -3.47 -14.15
N GLU A 90 9.25 -3.26 -14.61
CA GLU A 90 8.29 -2.35 -14.00
C GLU A 90 7.22 -3.15 -13.23
N ILE A 91 6.85 -2.66 -12.04
CA ILE A 91 5.77 -3.23 -11.24
C ILE A 91 4.85 -2.13 -10.73
N ASN A 92 3.55 -2.39 -10.71
CA ASN A 92 2.53 -1.46 -10.26
C ASN A 92 1.95 -1.94 -8.92
N LEU A 93 1.98 -1.09 -7.90
CA LEU A 93 1.26 -1.28 -6.64
C LEU A 93 0.06 -0.34 -6.62
N VAL A 94 -1.15 -0.89 -6.56
CA VAL A 94 -2.37 -0.12 -6.32
C VAL A 94 -2.81 -0.26 -4.87
N VAL A 95 -2.93 0.86 -4.16
CA VAL A 95 -3.32 0.94 -2.75
C VAL A 95 -4.71 1.56 -2.64
N VAL A 96 -5.64 0.78 -2.10
CA VAL A 96 -7.05 1.15 -1.94
C VAL A 96 -7.49 1.00 -0.49
N GLY A 97 -8.53 1.71 -0.08
CA GLY A 97 -9.03 1.65 1.29
C GLY A 97 -9.78 2.90 1.71
N ALA A 98 -10.40 2.85 2.88
CA ALA A 98 -11.17 3.96 3.45
C ALA A 98 -10.33 5.25 3.59
N PRO A 99 -10.95 6.44 3.56
CA PRO A 99 -10.26 7.68 3.90
C PRO A 99 -9.69 7.58 5.32
N GLY A 100 -8.48 8.11 5.54
CA GLY A 100 -7.85 8.10 6.86
C GLY A 100 -7.25 6.75 7.30
N SER A 101 -7.36 5.65 6.54
CA SER A 101 -6.82 4.34 6.94
C SER A 101 -5.27 4.24 6.99
N GLY A 102 -4.57 5.32 6.62
CA GLY A 102 -3.10 5.40 6.67
C GLY A 102 -2.37 4.88 5.43
N LYS A 103 -3.05 4.78 4.28
CA LYS A 103 -2.50 4.37 2.97
C LYS A 103 -1.21 5.12 2.61
N THR A 104 -1.24 6.44 2.64
CA THR A 104 -0.10 7.28 2.29
C THR A 104 1.08 7.06 3.24
N THR A 105 0.81 6.86 4.53
CA THR A 105 1.85 6.54 5.52
C THR A 105 2.48 5.17 5.25
N LEU A 106 1.68 4.16 4.86
CA LEU A 106 2.18 2.84 4.48
C LEU A 106 3.06 2.89 3.22
N LEU A 107 2.66 3.70 2.22
CA LEU A 107 3.47 3.97 1.03
C LEU A 107 4.79 4.63 1.39
N HIS A 108 4.77 5.61 2.29
CA HIS A 108 5.97 6.30 2.74
C HIS A 108 6.96 5.35 3.43
N ARG A 109 6.47 4.39 4.22
CA ARG A 109 7.30 3.34 4.86
C ARG A 109 7.95 2.42 3.82
N ILE A 110 7.27 2.17 2.70
CA ILE A 110 7.84 1.42 1.58
C ILE A 110 8.96 2.25 0.92
N TYR A 111 8.73 3.54 0.63
CA TYR A 111 9.73 4.42 0.02
C TYR A 111 11.03 4.49 0.81
N THR A 112 10.94 4.67 2.12
CA THR A 112 12.12 4.73 3.00
C THR A 112 12.95 3.45 2.92
N SER A 113 12.31 2.29 2.69
CA SER A 113 13.00 1.03 2.50
C SER A 113 13.69 0.90 1.14
N PHE A 114 13.20 1.57 0.11
CA PHE A 114 13.72 1.43 -1.25
C PHE A 114 14.78 2.48 -1.60
N GLN A 115 14.73 3.65 -0.94
CA GLN A 115 15.60 4.80 -1.22
C GLN A 115 16.83 4.89 -0.31
N SER A 116 17.13 3.86 0.51
CA SER A 116 18.18 3.89 1.55
C SER A 116 19.63 4.06 1.05
N SER A 117 19.85 4.34 -0.24
CA SER A 117 21.17 4.58 -0.83
C SER A 117 21.35 5.95 -1.52
N ALA A 118 20.35 6.84 -1.54
CA ALA A 118 20.54 8.17 -2.15
C ALA A 118 19.67 9.26 -1.52
N SER A 119 20.34 10.17 -0.79
CA SER A 119 19.94 11.56 -0.50
C SER A 119 18.64 11.82 0.28
N GLY A 120 18.80 12.35 1.49
CA GLY A 120 17.86 13.30 2.10
C GLY A 120 16.55 12.71 2.62
N SER A 121 16.52 12.41 3.92
CA SER A 121 15.30 12.33 4.72
C SER A 121 14.42 13.56 4.47
N CYS A 122 13.42 13.42 3.60
CA CYS A 122 12.33 14.38 3.50
C CYS A 122 11.15 13.76 4.24
N SER A 123 11.05 14.09 5.53
CA SER A 123 9.79 14.01 6.28
C SER A 123 8.80 15.01 5.66
N LYS A 124 8.31 14.70 4.46
CA LYS A 124 7.29 15.49 3.79
C LYS A 124 5.99 15.21 4.53
N ARG A 125 5.34 16.24 5.08
CA ARG A 125 3.99 16.10 5.64
C ARG A 125 3.14 15.35 4.62
N VAL A 126 2.52 14.26 5.07
CA VAL A 126 1.61 13.45 4.26
C VAL A 126 0.52 14.37 3.72
N LYS A 127 0.58 14.66 2.42
CA LYS A 127 -0.45 15.44 1.73
C LYS A 127 -1.70 14.57 1.67
N ALA A 128 -2.86 15.14 1.98
CA ALA A 128 -4.13 14.45 1.79
C ALA A 128 -4.31 14.12 0.31
N THR A 129 -4.54 12.84 0.02
CA THR A 129 -4.79 12.30 -1.32
C THR A 129 -6.10 12.89 -1.88
N THR A 130 -6.11 13.38 -3.11
CA THR A 130 -7.30 14.04 -3.68
C THR A 130 -8.24 13.06 -4.36
N ALA A 131 -7.72 12.25 -5.29
CA ALA A 131 -8.50 11.28 -6.06
C ALA A 131 -7.67 10.04 -6.41
N LEU A 132 -6.71 10.20 -7.32
CA LEU A 132 -5.70 9.19 -7.68
C LEU A 132 -4.33 9.84 -7.62
N ASP A 133 -3.52 9.45 -6.64
CA ASP A 133 -2.16 9.93 -6.51
C ASP A 133 -1.18 8.92 -7.10
N TYR A 134 -0.26 9.43 -7.91
CA TYR A 134 0.82 8.66 -8.51
C TYR A 134 2.15 8.99 -7.84
N SER A 135 2.96 7.97 -7.62
CA SER A 135 4.33 8.08 -7.16
C SER A 135 5.14 6.92 -7.71
N PHE A 136 6.47 7.04 -7.74
CA PHE A 136 7.32 5.93 -8.17
C PHE A 136 8.60 5.89 -7.34
N ALA A 137 9.18 4.70 -7.23
CA ALA A 137 10.48 4.50 -6.61
C ALA A 137 11.33 3.56 -7.46
N ARG A 138 12.64 3.79 -7.46
CA ARG A 138 13.62 2.89 -8.07
C ARG A 138 14.38 2.19 -6.96
N ARG A 139 14.50 0.87 -7.06
CA ARG A 139 15.34 0.11 -6.13
C ARG A 139 16.77 0.07 -6.69
N SER A 140 17.76 0.45 -5.88
CA SER A 140 19.16 0.36 -6.30
C SER A 140 19.60 -1.11 -6.31
N GLU A 141 19.63 -1.71 -7.49
CA GLU A 141 20.24 -3.03 -7.74
C GLU A 141 21.44 -2.86 -8.69
N ARG A 142 22.41 -3.79 -8.61
CA ARG A 142 23.74 -3.63 -9.27
C ARG A 142 23.70 -3.57 -10.80
N ASN A 143 22.63 -4.03 -11.44
CA ASN A 143 22.54 -4.14 -12.90
C ASN A 143 21.46 -3.23 -13.49
N VAL A 144 20.19 -3.47 -13.15
CA VAL A 144 19.03 -2.74 -13.67
C VAL A 144 18.13 -2.44 -12.50
N ALA A 145 17.91 -1.17 -12.20
CA ALA A 145 17.05 -0.77 -11.10
C ALA A 145 15.58 -0.99 -11.48
N PRO A 146 14.85 -1.96 -10.86
CA PRO A 146 13.43 -2.12 -11.11
C PRO A 146 12.68 -0.85 -10.67
N VAL A 147 11.62 -0.50 -11.42
CA VAL A 147 10.76 0.64 -11.10
C VAL A 147 9.47 0.11 -10.49
N ALA A 148 9.14 0.61 -9.31
CA ALA A 148 7.84 0.40 -8.70
C ALA A 148 7.00 1.67 -8.86
N HIS A 149 5.86 1.55 -9.52
CA HIS A 149 4.83 2.57 -9.66
C HIS A 149 3.79 2.39 -8.56
N PHE A 150 3.42 3.46 -7.88
CA PHE A 150 2.49 3.45 -6.76
C PHE A 150 1.29 4.30 -7.11
N TRP A 151 0.12 3.70 -6.98
CA TRP A 151 -1.17 4.30 -7.27
C TRP A 151 -2.01 4.28 -6.00
N GLU A 152 -2.35 5.44 -5.45
CA GLU A 152 -3.19 5.54 -4.25
C GLU A 152 -4.57 6.12 -4.59
N ILE A 153 -5.63 5.45 -4.15
CA ILE A 153 -7.02 5.95 -4.31
C ILE A 153 -7.50 6.60 -2.99
N ALA A 154 -7.86 7.88 -3.06
CA ALA A 154 -8.11 8.74 -1.90
C ALA A 154 -9.41 8.41 -1.11
N GLN A 155 -10.56 8.44 -1.77
CA GLN A 155 -11.89 8.57 -1.14
C GLN A 155 -12.70 7.27 -1.05
N GLY A 156 -12.13 6.22 -0.46
CA GLY A 156 -12.85 4.96 -0.24
C GLY A 156 -13.55 4.49 -1.52
N MET A 157 -14.80 4.03 -1.40
CA MET A 157 -15.52 3.34 -2.48
C MET A 157 -15.99 4.27 -3.62
N GLN A 158 -16.08 5.59 -3.40
CA GLN A 158 -16.65 6.54 -4.36
C GLN A 158 -15.80 6.68 -5.64
N PHE A 159 -14.50 6.43 -5.54
CA PHE A 159 -13.56 6.49 -6.67
C PHE A 159 -13.10 5.11 -7.15
N SER A 160 -13.91 4.07 -6.92
CA SER A 160 -13.61 2.71 -7.40
C SER A 160 -13.46 2.61 -8.92
N GLN A 161 -14.03 3.54 -9.69
CA GLN A 161 -13.85 3.61 -11.15
C GLN A 161 -12.40 3.94 -11.55
N LEU A 162 -11.64 4.64 -10.70
CA LEU A 162 -10.24 4.95 -10.96
C LEU A 162 -9.36 3.68 -11.00
N LEU A 163 -9.83 2.58 -10.41
CA LEU A 163 -9.18 1.28 -10.56
C LEU A 163 -9.10 0.84 -12.03
N ASP A 164 -10.08 1.20 -12.85
CA ASP A 164 -10.09 0.84 -14.28
C ASP A 164 -9.03 1.58 -15.09
N VAL A 165 -8.58 2.72 -14.60
CA VAL A 165 -7.49 3.51 -15.20
C VAL A 165 -6.14 2.89 -14.86
N VAL A 166 -5.99 2.38 -13.63
CA VAL A 166 -4.72 1.83 -13.13
C VAL A 166 -4.49 0.40 -13.59
N VAL A 167 -5.52 -0.45 -13.53
CA VAL A 167 -5.43 -1.87 -13.93
C VAL A 167 -5.83 -2.00 -15.38
N THR A 168 -4.88 -2.25 -16.27
CA THR A 168 -5.11 -2.33 -17.73
C THR A 168 -4.74 -3.72 -18.27
N PRO A 169 -5.22 -4.12 -19.46
CA PRO A 169 -4.83 -5.39 -20.09
C PRO A 169 -3.32 -5.51 -20.30
N GLU A 170 -2.62 -4.40 -20.48
CA GLU A 170 -1.18 -4.35 -20.73
C GLU A 170 -0.37 -4.59 -19.45
N ASN A 171 -0.81 -4.06 -18.30
CA ASN A 171 -0.04 -4.11 -17.05
C ASN A 171 -0.53 -5.13 -16.01
N VAL A 172 -1.66 -5.80 -16.25
CA VAL A 172 -2.30 -6.74 -15.29
C VAL A 172 -1.38 -7.89 -14.83
N HIS A 173 -0.35 -8.24 -15.60
CA HIS A 173 0.61 -9.27 -15.25
C HIS A 173 1.72 -8.80 -14.28
N ALA A 174 1.87 -7.48 -14.14
CA ALA A 174 2.87 -6.81 -13.33
C ALA A 174 2.22 -5.84 -12.33
N ILE A 175 1.01 -6.18 -11.85
CA ILE A 175 0.30 -5.41 -10.83
C ILE A 175 0.17 -6.20 -9.52
N VAL A 176 0.21 -5.49 -8.41
CA VAL A 176 -0.04 -5.96 -7.06
C VAL A 176 -1.08 -5.03 -6.44
N ALA A 177 -2.07 -5.58 -5.76
CA ALA A 177 -3.08 -4.80 -5.06
C ALA A 177 -2.89 -4.86 -3.55
N ALA A 178 -3.05 -3.72 -2.87
CA ALA A 178 -3.07 -3.63 -1.42
C ALA A 178 -4.39 -2.99 -0.96
N VAL A 179 -5.19 -3.74 -0.22
CA VAL A 179 -6.45 -3.28 0.39
C VAL A 179 -6.16 -2.93 1.85
N VAL A 180 -6.28 -1.65 2.20
CA VAL A 180 -5.96 -1.13 3.53
C VAL A 180 -7.23 -0.87 4.34
N VAL A 181 -7.30 -1.54 5.47
CA VAL A 181 -8.36 -1.45 6.48
C VAL A 181 -7.81 -0.77 7.73
N ASP A 182 -8.65 0.03 8.39
CA ASP A 182 -8.31 0.73 9.62
C ASP A 182 -8.86 -0.04 10.83
N ALA A 183 -7.98 -0.47 11.74
CA ALA A 183 -8.34 -1.19 12.96
C ALA A 183 -8.60 -0.28 14.17
N SER A 184 -8.56 1.04 14.01
CA SER A 184 -8.99 1.96 15.06
C SER A 184 -10.50 1.90 15.28
N GLU A 185 -10.95 2.35 16.44
CA GLU A 185 -12.37 2.39 16.83
C GLU A 185 -13.28 3.07 15.80
N GLU A 186 -12.75 4.09 15.09
CA GLU A 186 -13.52 4.78 14.06
C GLU A 186 -13.56 4.04 12.72
N GLY A 187 -12.55 3.20 12.45
CA GLY A 187 -12.37 2.45 11.22
C GLY A 187 -13.03 1.07 11.21
N LEU A 188 -13.07 0.38 12.35
CA LEU A 188 -13.67 -0.94 12.50
C LEU A 188 -15.11 -1.04 11.99
N PRO A 189 -16.01 -0.06 12.24
CA PRO A 189 -17.39 -0.13 11.76
C PRO A 189 -17.56 -0.23 10.24
N VAL A 190 -16.56 0.23 9.45
CA VAL A 190 -16.58 0.18 7.98
C VAL A 190 -15.56 -0.82 7.42
N ALA A 191 -14.77 -1.46 8.28
CA ALA A 191 -13.63 -2.29 7.91
C ALA A 191 -14.02 -3.48 7.03
N TRP A 192 -15.05 -4.23 7.45
CA TRP A 192 -15.52 -5.41 6.73
C TRP A 192 -16.09 -5.07 5.34
N GLU A 193 -16.96 -4.06 5.29
CA GLU A 193 -17.56 -3.61 4.03
C GLU A 193 -16.51 -3.08 3.06
N ALA A 194 -15.59 -2.23 3.54
CA ALA A 194 -14.51 -1.70 2.71
C ALA A 194 -13.61 -2.83 2.17
N ALA A 195 -13.22 -3.78 3.03
CA ALA A 195 -12.37 -4.89 2.62
C ALA A 195 -13.07 -5.78 1.58
N THR A 196 -14.30 -6.23 1.86
CA THR A 196 -15.06 -7.09 0.94
C THR A 196 -15.36 -6.40 -0.39
N TYR A 197 -15.71 -5.11 -0.36
CA TYR A 197 -15.94 -4.33 -1.56
C TYR A 197 -14.70 -4.29 -2.46
N TRP A 198 -13.55 -3.90 -1.90
CA TRP A 198 -12.33 -3.75 -2.68
C TRP A 198 -11.80 -5.08 -3.22
N MET A 199 -11.88 -6.15 -2.42
CA MET A 199 -11.50 -7.50 -2.86
C MET A 199 -12.35 -7.96 -4.04
N ARG A 200 -13.68 -7.77 -3.97
CA ARG A 200 -14.60 -8.05 -5.10
C ARG A 200 -14.33 -7.16 -6.29
N ARG A 201 -14.09 -5.87 -6.09
CA ARG A 201 -13.89 -4.90 -7.17
C ARG A 201 -12.62 -5.17 -7.96
N ILE A 202 -11.54 -5.58 -7.28
CA ILE A 202 -10.28 -6.02 -7.90
C ILE A 202 -10.53 -7.31 -8.70
N ASP A 203 -11.17 -8.31 -8.09
CA ASP A 203 -11.47 -9.58 -8.76
C ASP A 203 -12.33 -9.38 -10.03
N GLN A 204 -13.40 -8.58 -9.93
CA GLN A 204 -14.24 -8.20 -11.07
C GLN A 204 -13.44 -7.51 -12.16
N ARG A 205 -12.58 -6.54 -11.82
CA ARG A 205 -11.75 -5.85 -12.81
C ARG A 205 -10.83 -6.82 -13.55
N VAL A 206 -10.16 -7.71 -12.82
CA VAL A 206 -9.24 -8.67 -13.42
C VAL A 206 -10.00 -9.70 -14.27
N SER A 207 -11.20 -10.11 -13.85
CA SER A 207 -12.09 -10.98 -14.62
C SER A 207 -12.51 -10.33 -15.94
N ASP A 208 -12.94 -9.06 -15.91
CA ASP A 208 -13.32 -8.31 -17.11
C ASP A 208 -12.16 -8.19 -18.11
N ILE A 209 -10.96 -7.86 -17.61
CA ILE A 209 -9.75 -7.82 -18.44
C ILE A 209 -9.45 -9.21 -19.01
N SER A 210 -9.53 -10.25 -18.17
CA SER A 210 -9.28 -11.64 -18.57
C SER A 210 -10.22 -12.09 -19.69
N GLN A 211 -11.51 -11.78 -19.58
CA GLN A 211 -12.49 -12.09 -20.64
C GLN A 211 -12.17 -11.36 -21.94
N ARG A 212 -11.83 -10.07 -21.88
CA ARG A 212 -11.43 -9.29 -23.06
C ARG A 212 -10.15 -9.83 -23.71
N MET A 213 -9.18 -10.27 -22.90
CA MET A 213 -7.94 -10.88 -23.40
C MET A 213 -8.19 -12.25 -24.03
N LYS A 214 -9.05 -13.09 -23.44
CA LYS A 214 -9.47 -14.38 -24.01
C LYS A 214 -10.19 -14.21 -25.34
N ALA A 215 -11.08 -13.23 -25.44
CA ALA A 215 -11.77 -12.91 -26.70
C ALA A 215 -10.81 -12.50 -27.83
N LYS A 216 -9.64 -11.95 -27.48
CA LYS A 216 -8.56 -11.62 -28.42
C LYS A 216 -7.58 -12.78 -28.66
N GLY A 217 -7.83 -13.96 -28.10
CA GLY A 217 -6.97 -15.15 -28.25
C GLY A 217 -5.71 -15.17 -27.37
N SER A 218 -5.64 -14.33 -26.32
CA SER A 218 -4.47 -14.29 -25.45
C SER A 218 -4.46 -15.44 -24.43
N THR A 219 -3.28 -16.04 -24.23
CA THR A 219 -3.02 -17.06 -23.18
C THR A 219 -2.62 -16.45 -21.83
N THR A 220 -2.45 -15.12 -21.75
CA THR A 220 -2.06 -14.43 -20.52
C THR A 220 -3.00 -14.72 -19.33
N PRO A 221 -4.35 -14.69 -19.48
CA PRO A 221 -5.25 -14.98 -18.37
C PRO A 221 -5.03 -16.35 -17.71
N GLU A 222 -4.78 -17.38 -18.51
CA GLU A 222 -4.53 -18.74 -18.01
C GLU A 222 -3.20 -18.84 -17.28
N LYS A 223 -2.17 -18.15 -17.78
CA LYS A 223 -0.87 -18.05 -17.14
C LYS A 223 -0.95 -17.32 -15.79
N LEU A 224 -1.74 -16.25 -15.69
CA LEU A 224 -1.96 -15.52 -14.44
C LEU A 224 -2.65 -16.38 -13.39
N LEU A 225 -3.71 -17.09 -13.79
CA LEU A 225 -4.41 -17.99 -12.88
C LEU A 225 -3.50 -19.15 -12.43
N THR A 226 -2.74 -19.74 -13.35
CA THR A 226 -1.78 -20.80 -13.04
C THR A 226 -0.69 -20.29 -12.09
N ARG A 227 -0.20 -19.06 -12.27
CA ARG A 227 0.76 -18.41 -11.37
C ARG A 227 0.16 -18.25 -9.97
N ALA A 228 -1.09 -17.79 -9.86
CA ALA A 228 -1.75 -17.65 -8.57
C ALA A 228 -1.95 -19.00 -7.87
N GLN A 229 -2.36 -20.04 -8.60
CA GLN A 229 -2.49 -21.40 -8.05
C GLN A 229 -1.14 -21.96 -7.57
N LYS A 230 -0.05 -21.72 -8.32
CA LYS A 230 1.29 -22.10 -7.90
C LYS A 230 1.78 -21.33 -6.68
N ALA A 231 1.41 -20.05 -6.55
CA ALA A 231 1.77 -19.22 -5.42
C ALA A 231 1.10 -19.69 -4.11
N VAL A 232 -0.11 -20.24 -4.19
CA VAL A 232 -0.81 -20.88 -3.04
C VAL A 232 -0.31 -22.30 -2.80
N GLY A 233 -0.01 -23.04 -3.87
CA GLY A 233 0.36 -24.45 -3.85
C GLY A 233 -0.71 -25.30 -4.52
N LEU A 234 -0.30 -26.13 -5.48
CA LEU A 234 -1.22 -26.97 -6.27
C LEU A 234 -1.90 -28.07 -5.44
N GLU A 235 -1.28 -28.47 -4.33
CA GLU A 235 -1.80 -29.48 -3.39
C GLU A 235 -2.54 -28.86 -2.20
N HIS A 236 -2.75 -27.54 -2.20
CA HIS A 236 -3.39 -26.86 -1.10
C HIS A 236 -4.86 -27.33 -0.94
N PRO A 237 -5.31 -27.74 0.27
CA PRO A 237 -6.64 -28.34 0.47
C PRO A 237 -7.78 -27.40 0.06
N ASP A 238 -7.58 -26.10 0.25
CA ASP A 238 -8.61 -25.09 0.02
C ASP A 238 -8.66 -24.53 -1.40
N LEU A 239 -7.75 -24.94 -2.30
CA LEU A 239 -7.55 -24.32 -3.60
C LEU A 239 -8.85 -24.22 -4.44
N LYS A 240 -9.76 -25.19 -4.31
CA LYS A 240 -11.05 -25.24 -5.02
C LYS A 240 -12.09 -24.26 -4.49
N ARG A 241 -11.98 -23.85 -3.22
CA ARG A 241 -12.92 -22.93 -2.56
C ARG A 241 -12.44 -21.47 -2.65
N MET A 242 -11.16 -21.25 -2.91
CA MET A 242 -10.56 -19.93 -3.10
C MET A 242 -10.96 -19.28 -4.43
N ARG A 243 -10.99 -17.95 -4.46
CA ARG A 243 -11.36 -17.08 -5.58
C ARG A 243 -10.14 -16.33 -6.08
N LEU A 244 -9.29 -17.05 -6.82
CA LEU A 244 -8.02 -16.52 -7.30
C LEU A 244 -8.26 -15.62 -8.52
N SER A 245 -8.01 -14.33 -8.37
CA SER A 245 -8.13 -13.34 -9.46
C SER A 245 -6.97 -13.44 -10.47
N GLY A 246 -5.83 -14.01 -10.06
CA GLY A 246 -4.58 -14.04 -10.85
C GLY A 246 -3.61 -12.90 -10.54
N VAL A 247 -4.05 -11.89 -9.77
CA VAL A 247 -3.24 -10.75 -9.32
C VAL A 247 -2.87 -10.92 -7.84
N PRO A 248 -1.58 -10.81 -7.47
CA PRO A 248 -1.17 -10.81 -6.07
C PRO A 248 -1.87 -9.69 -5.29
N THR A 249 -2.56 -10.06 -4.22
CA THR A 249 -3.33 -9.13 -3.38
C THR A 249 -2.87 -9.22 -1.93
N VAL A 250 -2.86 -8.09 -1.24
CA VAL A 250 -2.50 -8.00 0.17
C VAL A 250 -3.59 -7.25 0.93
N LEU A 251 -4.18 -7.88 1.94
CA LEU A 251 -5.07 -7.27 2.90
C LEU A 251 -4.25 -6.73 4.08
N VAL A 252 -4.25 -5.41 4.25
CA VAL A 252 -3.49 -4.71 5.29
C VAL A 252 -4.46 -4.22 6.35
N VAL A 253 -4.31 -4.73 7.57
CA VAL A 253 -5.02 -4.24 8.75
C VAL A 253 -4.09 -3.28 9.49
N ASN A 254 -4.29 -1.99 9.30
CA ASN A 254 -3.42 -0.94 9.82
C ASN A 254 -3.96 -0.35 11.13
N LYS A 255 -3.09 0.38 11.85
CA LYS A 255 -3.38 1.02 13.14
C LYS A 255 -3.78 0.03 14.23
N ILE A 256 -3.14 -1.14 14.27
CA ILE A 256 -3.44 -2.14 15.30
C ILE A 256 -3.10 -1.67 16.73
N ASP A 257 -2.22 -0.67 16.84
CA ASP A 257 -1.90 0.05 18.08
C ASP A 257 -3.02 0.97 18.56
N ALA A 258 -3.94 1.36 17.68
CA ALA A 258 -5.12 2.15 18.00
C ALA A 258 -6.36 1.29 18.32
N PHE A 259 -6.26 -0.04 18.21
CA PHE A 259 -7.30 -0.97 18.60
C PHE A 259 -7.51 -0.93 20.12
N ARG A 260 -8.75 -0.71 20.59
CA ARG A 260 -9.07 -0.66 22.03
C ARG A 260 -9.94 -1.83 22.50
N GLY A 261 -10.29 -2.75 21.61
CA GLY A 261 -11.03 -3.96 21.96
C GLY A 261 -10.24 -4.93 22.84
N ASP A 262 -10.94 -5.91 23.40
CA ASP A 262 -10.31 -6.98 24.16
C ASP A 262 -9.60 -8.02 23.26
N MET A 263 -8.88 -8.95 23.88
CA MET A 263 -8.16 -10.00 23.14
C MET A 263 -9.10 -10.93 22.36
N GLN A 264 -10.36 -11.08 22.79
CA GLN A 264 -11.33 -11.91 22.08
C GLN A 264 -11.80 -11.23 20.79
N GLN A 265 -12.09 -9.93 20.86
CA GLN A 265 -12.39 -9.09 19.71
C GLN A 265 -11.20 -9.02 18.76
N LEU A 266 -9.97 -8.93 19.27
CA LEU A 266 -8.76 -8.97 18.43
C LEU A 266 -8.62 -10.32 17.71
N LYS A 267 -8.81 -11.44 18.41
CA LYS A 267 -8.81 -12.78 17.79
C LYS A 267 -9.90 -12.93 16.74
N LEU A 268 -11.08 -12.38 16.98
CA LEU A 268 -12.16 -12.35 16.01
C LEU A 268 -11.76 -11.52 14.77
N LEU A 269 -11.26 -10.29 14.95
CA LEU A 269 -10.76 -9.45 13.86
C LEU A 269 -9.70 -10.17 13.03
N CYS A 270 -8.71 -10.81 13.69
CA CYS A 270 -7.67 -11.59 13.03
C CYS A 270 -8.25 -12.73 12.20
N ARG A 271 -9.14 -13.56 12.77
CA ARG A 271 -9.76 -14.68 12.04
C ARG A 271 -10.63 -14.21 10.89
N SER A 272 -11.45 -13.18 11.09
CA SER A 272 -12.30 -12.59 10.05
C SER A 272 -11.50 -12.06 8.87
N MET A 273 -10.42 -11.31 9.13
CA MET A 273 -9.56 -10.75 8.07
C MET A 273 -8.71 -11.82 7.40
N ARG A 274 -8.21 -12.82 8.16
CA ARG A 274 -7.54 -14.00 7.60
C ARG A 274 -8.45 -14.78 6.67
N TYR A 275 -9.69 -15.02 7.09
CA TYR A 275 -10.70 -15.69 6.27
C TYR A 275 -10.94 -14.97 4.95
N LEU A 276 -11.16 -13.66 5.03
CA LEU A 276 -11.40 -12.84 3.85
C LEU A 276 -10.17 -12.84 2.91
N ALA A 277 -8.97 -12.70 3.46
CA ALA A 277 -7.75 -12.76 2.66
C ALA A 277 -7.59 -14.12 1.98
N HIS A 278 -7.74 -15.22 2.72
CA HIS A 278 -7.60 -16.58 2.20
C HIS A 278 -8.64 -16.89 1.13
N LEU A 279 -9.89 -16.46 1.32
CA LEU A 279 -10.97 -16.65 0.33
C LEU A 279 -10.60 -16.05 -1.04
N TYR A 280 -9.87 -14.96 -1.08
CA TYR A 280 -9.42 -14.31 -2.32
C TYR A 280 -7.95 -14.60 -2.69
N GLY A 281 -7.28 -15.52 -1.98
CA GLY A 281 -5.87 -15.84 -2.18
C GLY A 281 -4.91 -14.68 -1.90
N ALA A 282 -5.31 -13.76 -1.02
CA ALA A 282 -4.49 -12.63 -0.61
C ALA A 282 -3.60 -12.96 0.59
N HIS A 283 -2.48 -12.24 0.68
CA HIS A 283 -1.71 -12.18 1.92
C HIS A 283 -2.44 -11.29 2.94
N VAL A 284 -2.23 -11.52 4.23
CA VAL A 284 -2.77 -10.65 5.29
C VAL A 284 -1.66 -10.20 6.21
N VAL A 285 -1.67 -8.91 6.55
CA VAL A 285 -0.69 -8.31 7.45
C VAL A 285 -1.37 -7.32 8.38
N PHE A 286 -1.12 -7.50 9.67
CA PHE A 286 -1.48 -6.56 10.72
C PHE A 286 -0.27 -5.67 10.97
N THR A 287 -0.48 -4.36 11.00
CA THR A 287 0.61 -3.40 11.11
C THR A 287 0.18 -2.18 11.91
N SER A 288 1.15 -1.57 12.58
CA SER A 288 1.06 -0.26 13.21
C SER A 288 2.20 0.62 12.72
N GLU A 289 2.32 1.82 13.28
CA GLU A 289 3.52 2.65 13.10
C GLU A 289 4.78 1.99 13.64
N GLN A 290 4.69 1.33 14.79
CA GLN A 290 5.81 0.67 15.45
C GLN A 290 6.17 -0.67 14.77
N GLU A 291 5.20 -1.34 14.16
CA GLU A 291 5.36 -2.71 13.64
C GLU A 291 5.45 -2.79 12.11
N SER A 292 6.21 -1.87 11.51
CA SER A 292 6.33 -1.74 10.05
C SER A 292 7.26 -2.75 9.37
N VAL A 293 8.03 -3.54 10.14
CA VAL A 293 9.04 -4.48 9.62
C VAL A 293 8.40 -5.56 8.75
N ARG A 294 7.31 -6.18 9.25
CA ARG A 294 6.58 -7.24 8.53
C ARG A 294 5.95 -6.72 7.24
N TRP A 295 5.36 -5.53 7.27
CA TRP A 295 4.84 -4.85 6.09
C TRP A 295 5.93 -4.65 5.02
N ARG A 296 7.09 -4.10 5.40
CA ARG A 296 8.21 -3.89 4.46
C ARG A 296 8.76 -5.19 3.91
N ALA A 297 8.89 -6.23 4.75
CA ALA A 297 9.35 -7.54 4.31
C ALA A 297 8.38 -8.15 3.28
N LEU A 298 7.07 -8.09 3.56
CA LEU A 298 6.05 -8.58 2.63
C LEU A 298 6.07 -7.80 1.31
N MET A 299 6.18 -6.47 1.34
CA MET A 299 6.23 -5.66 0.12
C MET A 299 7.47 -5.93 -0.73
N ASN A 300 8.63 -6.14 -0.12
CA ASN A 300 9.84 -6.56 -0.85
C ASN A 300 9.66 -7.91 -1.53
N PHE A 301 9.02 -8.86 -0.84
CA PHE A 301 8.70 -10.17 -1.39
C PHE A 301 7.68 -10.07 -2.54
N THR A 302 6.56 -9.40 -2.34
CA THR A 302 5.47 -9.36 -3.34
C THR A 302 5.81 -8.51 -4.56
N LEU A 303 6.51 -7.38 -4.39
CA LEU A 303 6.85 -6.47 -5.50
C LEU A 303 8.12 -6.89 -6.25
N PHE A 304 9.12 -7.44 -5.56
CA PHE A 304 10.43 -7.72 -6.18
C PHE A 304 10.84 -9.18 -6.11
N GLN A 305 9.96 -10.07 -5.63
CA GLN A 305 10.28 -11.49 -5.45
C GLN A 305 11.54 -11.70 -4.62
N ALA A 306 11.83 -10.76 -3.70
CA ALA A 306 12.95 -10.86 -2.80
C ALA A 306 12.74 -12.04 -1.84
N PRO A 307 13.82 -12.71 -1.37
CA PRO A 307 13.68 -13.79 -0.41
C PRO A 307 12.87 -13.37 0.82
N PHE A 308 11.86 -14.17 1.16
CA PHE A 308 10.98 -13.92 2.31
C PHE A 308 11.39 -14.81 3.48
N ASP A 309 11.68 -14.18 4.63
CA ASP A 309 12.07 -14.89 5.83
C ASP A 309 10.84 -15.41 6.59
N PRO A 310 10.67 -16.74 6.76
CA PRO A 310 9.52 -17.33 7.44
C PRO A 310 9.34 -16.86 8.89
N LYS A 311 10.38 -16.31 9.54
CA LYS A 311 10.27 -15.78 10.91
C LYS A 311 9.26 -14.64 11.05
N HIS A 312 8.93 -13.98 9.93
CA HIS A 312 7.94 -12.91 9.93
C HIS A 312 6.51 -13.45 10.01
N LEU A 313 6.28 -14.73 9.68
CA LEU A 313 4.97 -15.35 9.74
C LEU A 313 4.53 -15.52 11.20
N GLN A 314 3.30 -15.10 11.49
CA GLN A 314 2.71 -15.16 12.81
C GLN A 314 1.19 -15.25 12.66
N THR A 315 0.57 -16.26 13.26
CA THR A 315 -0.89 -16.48 13.21
C THR A 315 -1.61 -15.91 14.43
N ASP A 316 -0.94 -15.98 15.58
CA ASP A 316 -1.51 -15.66 16.89
C ASP A 316 -1.22 -14.20 17.28
N PRO A 317 -2.25 -13.36 17.48
CA PRO A 317 -2.08 -11.97 17.86
C PRO A 317 -1.49 -11.78 19.27
N GLU A 318 -1.52 -12.79 20.14
CA GLU A 318 -0.91 -12.70 21.48
C GLU A 318 0.62 -12.69 21.43
N ARG A 319 1.21 -13.24 20.36
CA ARG A 319 2.66 -13.36 20.20
C ARG A 319 3.28 -12.20 19.39
N GLY A 320 2.46 -11.32 18.80
CA GLY A 320 2.88 -10.17 17.99
C GLY A 320 1.98 -9.95 16.77
N ALA A 321 2.31 -9.00 15.89
CA ALA A 321 1.49 -8.78 14.71
C ALA A 321 1.41 -9.99 13.79
N VAL A 322 0.18 -10.28 13.40
CA VAL A 322 -0.19 -11.34 12.48
C VAL A 322 0.29 -11.01 11.07
N LEU A 323 0.97 -11.96 10.45
CA LEU A 323 1.35 -11.93 9.04
C LEU A 323 1.24 -13.34 8.49
N LEU A 324 0.44 -13.51 7.44
CA LEU A 324 0.31 -14.77 6.73
C LEU A 324 0.35 -14.55 5.23
N THR A 325 1.10 -15.41 4.56
CA THR A 325 1.10 -15.53 3.11
C THR A 325 0.00 -16.50 2.68
N ALA A 326 -0.39 -16.43 1.40
CA ALA A 326 -1.57 -17.14 0.90
C ALA A 326 -1.36 -18.67 0.84
N ASP A 327 -0.11 -19.13 0.90
CA ASP A 327 0.30 -20.54 0.95
C ASP A 327 0.33 -21.13 2.37
N ARG A 328 0.22 -20.29 3.41
CA ARG A 328 0.40 -20.69 4.81
C ARG A 328 -0.85 -20.58 5.66
N ASP A 329 -1.95 -20.11 5.09
CA ASP A 329 -3.24 -20.06 5.77
C ASP A 329 -4.15 -21.18 5.29
N SER A 330 -5.12 -21.60 6.10
CA SER A 330 -6.12 -22.59 5.71
C SER A 330 -7.46 -22.37 6.42
N PHE A 331 -8.57 -22.73 5.77
CA PHE A 331 -9.88 -22.63 6.40
C PHE A 331 -9.99 -23.49 7.67
N LEU A 332 -9.25 -24.60 7.73
CA LEU A 332 -9.18 -25.46 8.91
C LEU A 332 -8.47 -24.78 10.09
N ASP A 333 -7.36 -24.08 9.85
CA ASP A 333 -6.61 -23.36 10.91
C ASP A 333 -7.33 -22.09 11.37
N ILE A 334 -7.99 -21.38 10.45
CA ILE A 334 -8.83 -20.22 10.78
C ILE A 334 -10.04 -20.68 11.63
N GLY A 335 -10.60 -21.83 11.27
CA GLY A 335 -11.77 -22.41 11.88
C GLY A 335 -13.06 -21.71 11.47
N ASP A 336 -14.10 -21.99 12.24
CA ASP A 336 -15.42 -21.39 12.04
C ASP A 336 -15.62 -20.21 12.99
N PRO A 337 -16.40 -19.19 12.61
CA PRO A 337 -16.77 -18.15 13.54
C PRO A 337 -17.52 -18.79 14.71
N ASN A 338 -17.18 -18.39 15.93
CA ASN A 338 -17.84 -18.89 17.13
C ASN A 338 -19.33 -18.51 17.08
N MET A 339 -20.19 -19.40 16.59
CA MET A 339 -21.65 -19.27 16.69
C MET A 339 -22.06 -19.56 18.14
N SER A 340 -21.54 -18.79 19.09
CA SER A 340 -21.89 -18.91 20.50
C SER A 340 -23.07 -17.98 20.79
N ARG A 341 -24.28 -18.53 20.64
CA ARG A 341 -25.50 -18.21 21.41
C ARG A 341 -25.67 -16.73 21.83
N LEU A 342 -25.78 -15.81 20.88
CA LEU A 342 -26.49 -14.55 21.10
C LEU A 342 -27.72 -14.54 20.19
N GLY A 343 -28.87 -14.81 20.80
CA GLY A 343 -30.14 -14.82 20.09
C GLY A 343 -30.53 -13.42 19.63
N GLY A 344 -30.92 -13.33 18.37
CA GLY A 344 -31.90 -12.35 17.90
C GLY A 344 -31.35 -10.98 17.49
N GLY A 345 -31.49 -10.68 16.20
CA GLY A 345 -31.97 -9.35 15.81
C GLY A 345 -30.95 -8.33 15.32
N GLY A 346 -29.77 -8.75 14.84
CA GLY A 346 -28.94 -7.87 14.02
C GLY A 346 -29.42 -7.89 12.57
N SER A 347 -30.03 -6.81 12.08
CA SER A 347 -30.27 -6.60 10.64
C SER A 347 -28.95 -6.37 9.90
N SER A 348 -28.10 -7.40 9.84
CA SER A 348 -26.92 -7.37 8.98
C SER A 348 -27.39 -7.50 7.54
N ALA A 349 -27.16 -6.45 6.75
CA ALA A 349 -27.41 -6.49 5.32
C ALA A 349 -26.59 -7.63 4.70
N SER A 350 -27.29 -8.59 4.06
CA SER A 350 -26.63 -9.67 3.34
C SER A 350 -25.74 -9.08 2.24
N THR A 351 -24.53 -9.61 2.14
CA THR A 351 -23.59 -9.29 1.07
C THR A 351 -23.91 -10.01 -0.24
N GLY A 352 -24.98 -10.83 -0.27
CA GLY A 352 -25.35 -11.69 -1.40
C GLY A 352 -24.49 -12.94 -1.55
N ASP A 353 -23.65 -13.25 -0.56
CA ASP A 353 -22.63 -14.28 -0.64
C ASP A 353 -22.49 -15.00 0.70
N ALA A 354 -22.90 -16.27 0.74
CA ALA A 354 -22.96 -17.06 1.95
C ALA A 354 -21.61 -17.17 2.68
N GLU A 355 -20.49 -17.18 1.92
CA GLU A 355 -19.15 -17.29 2.50
C GLU A 355 -18.75 -16.03 3.26
N LEU A 356 -19.16 -14.87 2.76
CA LEU A 356 -18.88 -13.58 3.36
C LEU A 356 -19.87 -13.27 4.49
N ASP A 357 -21.15 -13.60 4.30
CA ASP A 357 -22.19 -13.39 5.30
C ASP A 357 -21.93 -14.17 6.60
N ARG A 358 -21.28 -15.34 6.48
CA ARG A 358 -20.88 -16.19 7.60
C ARG A 358 -20.02 -15.46 8.64
N TRP A 359 -19.09 -14.64 8.19
CA TRP A 359 -18.19 -13.88 9.06
C TRP A 359 -18.66 -12.45 9.30
N LYS A 360 -19.50 -11.92 8.41
CA LYS A 360 -20.08 -10.59 8.58
C LYS A 360 -20.91 -10.48 9.85
N VAL A 361 -21.79 -11.44 10.13
CA VAL A 361 -22.70 -11.36 11.29
C VAL A 361 -21.92 -11.26 12.62
N PRO A 362 -20.98 -12.18 12.94
CA PRO A 362 -20.15 -12.05 14.14
C PRO A 362 -19.29 -10.78 14.14
N PHE A 363 -18.83 -10.32 12.98
CA PHE A 363 -18.04 -9.10 12.86
C PHE A 363 -18.86 -7.86 13.21
N ASP A 364 -20.05 -7.72 12.64
CA ASP A 364 -20.97 -6.60 12.92
C ASP A 364 -21.46 -6.64 14.37
N ASP A 365 -21.64 -7.82 14.96
CA ASP A 365 -21.99 -7.96 16.38
C ASP A 365 -20.86 -7.47 17.31
N ALA A 366 -19.60 -7.74 16.95
CA ALA A 366 -18.44 -7.29 17.72
C ALA A 366 -18.04 -5.84 17.44
N PHE A 367 -18.29 -5.36 16.22
CA PHE A 367 -17.94 -4.04 15.71
C PHE A 367 -19.13 -3.43 14.98
N PRO A 368 -20.13 -2.90 15.71
CA PRO A 368 -21.36 -2.41 15.12
C PRO A 368 -21.10 -1.33 14.05
N PRO A 369 -21.70 -1.45 12.86
CA PRO A 369 -21.58 -0.43 11.83
C PRO A 369 -22.09 0.91 12.38
N LYS A 370 -21.38 1.99 12.09
CA LYS A 370 -21.89 3.34 12.35
C LYS A 370 -23.15 3.45 11.51
N LYS A 371 -24.32 3.58 12.16
CA LYS A 371 -25.52 4.03 11.47
C LYS A 371 -25.11 5.34 10.82
N LEU A 372 -25.08 5.38 9.49
CA LEU A 372 -24.96 6.64 8.77
C LEU A 372 -26.14 7.48 9.25
N ASN A 373 -25.88 8.40 10.18
CA ASN A 373 -26.84 9.43 10.52
C ASN A 373 -27.20 10.10 9.19
N GLU A 374 -28.47 10.47 9.05
CA GLU A 374 -29.11 10.94 7.83
C GLU A 374 -28.51 12.24 7.23
N GLU A 375 -27.33 12.64 7.70
CA GLU A 375 -26.54 13.78 7.27
C GLU A 375 -25.95 13.57 5.86
N ASP A 376 -25.70 12.33 5.42
CA ASP A 376 -25.40 12.04 4.00
C ASP A 376 -26.66 12.02 3.11
N LYS A 377 -27.86 12.08 3.70
CA LYS A 377 -29.15 12.30 3.00
C LYS A 377 -29.56 13.77 2.98
N VAL A 378 -28.65 14.72 3.29
CA VAL A 378 -28.93 16.17 3.19
C VAL A 378 -29.35 16.59 1.76
N MET A 379 -29.14 15.73 0.76
CA MET A 379 -29.66 15.96 -0.58
C MET A 379 -31.19 15.78 -0.73
N ASP A 380 -31.89 15.22 0.27
CA ASP A 380 -33.34 14.98 0.28
C ASP A 380 -34.11 15.81 1.34
N ASP A 381 -33.49 16.85 1.92
CA ASP A 381 -34.18 17.73 2.88
C ASP A 381 -35.21 18.63 2.15
N PRO A 382 -36.52 18.57 2.50
CA PRO A 382 -37.55 19.45 1.95
C PRO A 382 -37.24 20.95 2.07
N PHE A 383 -36.43 21.34 3.07
CA PHE A 383 -35.98 22.72 3.25
C PHE A 383 -34.97 23.16 2.17
N ILE A 384 -34.01 22.30 1.82
CA ILE A 384 -33.05 22.54 0.74
C ILE A 384 -33.80 22.64 -0.60
N ARG A 385 -34.78 21.77 -0.83
CA ARG A 385 -35.63 21.84 -2.03
C ARG A 385 -36.42 23.16 -2.14
N ARG A 386 -36.85 23.72 -1.01
CA ARG A 386 -37.57 25.00 -0.92
C ARG A 386 -36.66 26.22 -1.10
N LEU A 387 -35.37 26.13 -0.76
CA LEU A 387 -34.38 27.16 -1.06
C LEU A 387 -34.12 27.31 -2.57
N TYR A 388 -34.27 26.23 -3.34
CA TYR A 388 -34.03 26.19 -4.79
C TYR A 388 -35.29 26.27 -5.65
N ASP A 389 -36.47 26.49 -5.05
CA ASP A 389 -37.73 26.61 -5.78
C ASP A 389 -37.91 28.06 -6.28
N THR A 390 -38.02 28.24 -7.59
CA THR A 390 -38.25 29.55 -8.23
C THR A 390 -39.73 29.95 -8.29
N SER A 391 -40.64 29.15 -7.72
CA SER A 391 -42.06 29.51 -7.59
C SER A 391 -42.30 30.47 -6.41
N GLU A 392 -43.48 31.12 -6.38
CA GLU A 392 -43.84 32.15 -5.40
C GLU A 392 -43.69 31.65 -3.95
N GLY A 393 -42.55 31.97 -3.34
CA GLY A 393 -42.21 31.60 -1.96
C GLY A 393 -40.81 31.01 -1.73
N GLY A 394 -39.96 30.86 -2.76
CA GLY A 394 -38.56 30.44 -2.60
C GLY A 394 -37.53 31.59 -2.66
N PHE A 395 -36.28 31.29 -2.26
CA PHE A 395 -35.17 32.27 -2.14
C PHE A 395 -34.23 32.24 -3.37
N GLY A 396 -34.79 32.25 -4.59
CA GLY A 396 -34.00 32.26 -5.83
C GLY A 396 -33.22 33.56 -6.02
N GLU A 397 -31.89 33.47 -6.10
CA GLU A 397 -31.04 34.62 -6.44
C GLU A 397 -30.73 34.63 -7.95
N PRO A 398 -31.04 35.73 -8.67
CA PRO A 398 -30.90 35.79 -10.13
C PRO A 398 -29.45 35.60 -10.63
N MET A 399 -28.45 35.88 -9.79
CA MET A 399 -27.03 35.63 -10.12
C MET A 399 -26.68 34.14 -10.07
N ILE A 400 -27.25 33.39 -9.13
CA ILE A 400 -27.03 31.95 -9.01
C ILE A 400 -27.73 31.22 -10.16
N ASP A 401 -28.93 31.66 -10.53
CA ASP A 401 -29.71 31.07 -11.62
C ASP A 401 -29.05 31.26 -12.99
N THR A 402 -28.47 32.45 -13.24
CA THR A 402 -27.72 32.72 -14.48
C THR A 402 -26.43 31.90 -14.56
N LEU A 403 -25.68 31.80 -13.45
CA LEU A 403 -24.49 30.94 -13.38
C LEU A 403 -24.83 29.46 -13.56
N ARG A 404 -25.94 28.99 -12.98
CA ARG A 404 -26.40 27.61 -13.15
C ARG A 404 -26.76 27.32 -14.59
N LYS A 405 -27.55 28.19 -15.23
CA LYS A 405 -27.90 28.05 -16.64
C LYS A 405 -26.67 28.02 -17.54
N GLN A 406 -25.69 28.90 -17.28
CA GLN A 406 -24.42 28.89 -18.00
C GLN A 406 -23.68 27.56 -17.81
N LYS A 407 -23.62 27.03 -16.58
CA LYS A 407 -22.96 25.75 -16.28
C LYS A 407 -23.67 24.57 -16.92
N ASP A 408 -25.00 24.57 -16.95
CA ASP A 408 -25.79 23.54 -17.61
C ASP A 408 -25.57 23.56 -19.14
N GLU A 409 -25.52 24.74 -19.76
CA GLU A 409 -25.20 24.90 -21.19
C GLU A 409 -23.77 24.45 -21.51
N GLU A 410 -22.77 24.81 -20.70
CA GLU A 410 -21.38 24.34 -20.82
C GLU A 410 -21.30 22.81 -20.72
N LEU A 411 -22.04 22.21 -19.79
CA LEU A 411 -22.05 20.77 -19.56
C LEU A 411 -22.71 20.01 -20.72
N GLU A 412 -23.79 20.54 -21.29
CA GLU A 412 -24.41 19.99 -22.50
C GLU A 412 -23.48 20.06 -23.70
N GLN A 413 -22.78 21.18 -23.91
CA GLN A 413 -21.78 21.31 -24.96
C GLN A 413 -20.65 20.29 -24.77
N TYR A 414 -20.17 20.13 -23.55
CA TYR A 414 -19.14 19.12 -23.23
C TYR A 414 -19.62 17.69 -23.49
N ARG A 415 -20.87 17.36 -23.14
CA ARG A 415 -21.48 16.05 -23.43
C ARG A 415 -21.59 15.80 -24.93
N LYS A 416 -22.07 16.78 -25.70
CA LYS A 416 -22.17 16.70 -27.17
C LYS A 416 -20.79 16.51 -27.81
N ASN A 417 -19.78 17.25 -27.35
CA ASN A 417 -18.42 17.13 -27.85
C ASN A 417 -17.81 15.76 -27.52
N SER A 418 -18.04 15.26 -26.30
CA SER A 418 -17.58 13.95 -25.85
C SER A 418 -18.27 12.80 -26.59
N SER A 419 -19.58 12.88 -26.85
CA SER A 419 -20.31 11.88 -27.64
C SER A 419 -19.84 11.86 -29.10
N ASN A 420 -19.55 13.03 -29.67
CA ASN A 420 -19.02 13.13 -31.03
C ASN A 420 -17.60 12.55 -31.15
N ALA A 421 -16.74 12.79 -30.15
CA ALA A 421 -15.40 12.20 -30.08
C ALA A 421 -15.43 10.67 -29.87
N ALA A 422 -16.36 10.17 -29.04
CA ALA A 422 -16.57 8.73 -28.83
C ALA A 422 -17.12 8.01 -30.08
N ASN A 423 -17.95 8.69 -30.87
CA ASN A 423 -18.44 8.16 -32.14
C ASN A 423 -17.37 8.18 -33.23
N ALA A 424 -16.53 9.22 -33.30
CA ALA A 424 -15.43 9.29 -34.25
C ALA A 424 -14.33 8.24 -34.01
N SER A 425 -14.13 7.82 -32.75
CA SER A 425 -13.16 6.78 -32.37
C SER A 425 -13.66 5.34 -32.56
N LYS A 426 -14.95 5.13 -32.83
CA LYS A 426 -15.52 3.82 -33.21
C LYS A 426 -15.54 3.58 -34.73
N VAL A 427 -15.29 4.62 -35.53
CA VAL A 427 -15.33 4.57 -37.02
C VAL A 427 -13.92 4.42 -37.62
N LYS A 428 -12.87 4.44 -36.79
CA LYS A 428 -11.51 3.99 -37.12
C LYS A 428 -11.26 2.66 -36.45
#